data_AF-A0A6M1U6V0-F1
#
_entry.id   AF-A0A6M1U6V0-F1
#
_cell.length_a   1.000
_cell.length_b   1.000
_cell.length_c   1.000
_cell.angle_alpha   90.00
_cell.angle_beta   90.00
_cell.angle_gamma   90.00
#
_symmetry.space_group_name_H-M   'P 1'
#
loop_
_entity.id
_entity.type
_entity.pdbx_description
1 polymer ?
#
loop_
_entity_poly.entity_id
_entity_poly.type
_entity_poly.pdbx_seq_one_letter_code
_entity_poly.pdbx_strand_id
1 'polypeptide(L)'
;MEKKRYYVSVQAGTVMEHQGDAAYEFEIEATPDDVEVLGRLFAQKDSYDVDSFWRSHIPVIPYHIDTENDAHDKSLQEIYAMIYRLGTEETRQHIASMNLDFVDLGNEHRRLRSP
;
A
#
# COMPACT_ATOMS: atom_id res chain seq x y z
N MET A 1 -5.03 -10.11 20.45
CA MET A 1 -4.60 -8.77 20.89
C MET A 1 -5.74 -7.79 20.66
N GLU A 2 -5.82 -6.74 21.47
CA GLU A 2 -6.81 -5.66 21.27
C GLU A 2 -6.41 -4.81 20.05
N LYS A 3 -7.40 -4.38 19.27
CA LYS A 3 -7.18 -3.45 18.15
C LYS A 3 -7.14 -2.02 18.66
N LYS A 4 -6.26 -1.21 18.08
CA LYS A 4 -6.17 0.22 18.32
C LYS A 4 -6.15 0.97 17.00
N ARG A 5 -6.41 2.28 17.07
CA ARG A 5 -6.28 3.20 15.95
C ARG A 5 -4.79 3.49 15.72
N TYR A 6 -4.36 3.38 14.47
CA TYR A 6 -3.04 3.80 14.01
C TYR A 6 -3.17 4.69 12.77
N TYR A 7 -2.13 5.48 12.54
CA TYR A 7 -2.04 6.45 11.45
C TYR A 7 -0.89 6.05 10.53
N VAL A 8 -1.17 5.91 9.24
CA VAL A 8 -0.22 5.39 8.26
C VAL A 8 0.16 6.49 7.29
N SER A 9 1.46 6.69 7.12
CA SER A 9 2.02 7.40 5.96
C SER A 9 2.74 6.40 5.06
N VAL A 10 2.14 6.13 3.91
CA VAL A 10 2.76 5.30 2.85
C VAL A 10 3.91 6.06 2.22
N GLN A 11 3.80 7.38 2.08
CA GLN A 11 4.88 8.20 1.53
C GLN A 11 6.13 8.17 2.42
N ALA A 12 5.96 8.24 3.74
CA ALA A 12 7.07 8.18 4.69
C ALA A 12 7.46 6.75 5.08
N GLY A 13 6.64 5.74 4.77
CA GLY A 13 6.85 4.35 5.17
C GLY A 13 6.66 4.11 6.67
N THR A 14 5.81 4.90 7.34
CA THR A 14 5.68 4.91 8.80
C THR A 14 4.26 4.60 9.28
N VAL A 15 4.18 3.97 10.45
CA VAL A 15 2.93 3.73 11.19
C VAL A 15 3.06 4.35 12.58
N MET A 16 2.11 5.19 12.97
CA MET A 16 2.11 5.96 14.22
C MET A 16 0.93 5.57 15.11
N GLU A 17 1.15 5.55 16.42
CA GLU A 17 0.09 5.28 17.41
C GLU A 17 -0.68 6.55 17.81
N HIS A 18 -0.04 7.72 17.79
CA HIS A 18 -0.68 8.97 18.16
C HIS A 18 -0.95 9.88 16.95
N GLN A 19 -2.13 10.48 16.97
CA GLN A 19 -2.54 11.43 15.93
C GLN A 19 -1.65 12.68 16.02
N GLY A 20 -1.08 13.09 14.89
CA GLY A 20 -0.28 14.32 14.80
C GLY A 20 1.21 14.15 15.12
N ASP A 21 1.69 12.92 15.38
CA ASP A 21 3.12 12.62 15.46
C ASP A 21 3.85 12.99 14.14
N ALA A 22 3.19 12.75 13.01
CA ALA A 22 3.57 13.24 11.69
C ALA A 22 2.35 13.35 10.76
N ALA A 23 2.57 13.83 9.53
CA ALA A 23 1.57 13.76 8.47
C ALA A 23 1.24 12.30 8.14
N TYR A 24 -0.02 12.02 7.85
CA TYR A 24 -0.52 10.68 7.52
C TYR A 24 -1.58 10.77 6.42
N GLU A 25 -1.75 9.68 5.67
CA GLU A 25 -2.76 9.59 4.62
C GLU A 25 -3.93 8.67 5.00
N PHE A 26 -3.69 7.67 5.86
CA PHE A 26 -4.68 6.66 6.18
C PHE A 26 -4.81 6.39 7.68
N GLU A 27 -6.00 5.96 8.07
CA GLU A 27 -6.31 5.52 9.43
C GLU A 27 -6.72 4.04 9.42
N ILE A 28 -6.12 3.25 10.32
CA ILE A 28 -6.37 1.80 10.41
C ILE A 28 -6.71 1.37 11.83
N GLU A 29 -7.48 0.27 11.93
CA GLU A 29 -7.75 -0.44 13.18
C GLU A 29 -7.03 -1.78 13.20
N ALA A 30 -5.88 -1.79 13.88
CA ALA A 30 -4.89 -2.86 13.78
C ALA A 30 -4.49 -3.39 15.16
N THR A 31 -4.00 -4.61 15.21
CA THR A 31 -3.27 -5.13 16.38
C THR A 31 -1.78 -4.77 16.29
N PRO A 32 -1.01 -4.82 17.38
CA PRO A 32 0.45 -4.67 17.32
C PRO A 32 1.11 -5.59 16.29
N ASP A 33 0.67 -6.86 16.20
CA ASP A 33 1.18 -7.81 15.21
C ASP A 33 0.91 -7.34 13.76
N ASP A 34 -0.26 -6.79 13.49
CA ASP A 34 -0.59 -6.21 12.17
C ASP A 34 0.32 -5.01 11.84
N VAL A 35 0.63 -4.17 12.83
CA VAL A 35 1.55 -3.03 12.67
C VAL A 35 2.98 -3.50 12.38
N GLU A 36 3.44 -4.56 13.05
CA GLU A 36 4.75 -5.15 12.75
C GLU A 36 4.82 -5.72 11.32
N VAL A 37 3.75 -6.37 10.85
CA VAL A 37 3.66 -6.85 9.47
C VAL A 37 3.73 -5.68 8.49
N LEU A 38 2.96 -4.61 8.73
CA LEU A 38 2.94 -3.43 7.87
C LEU A 38 4.31 -2.73 7.85
N GLY A 39 4.99 -2.65 8.99
CA GLY A 39 6.36 -2.14 9.09
C GLY A 39 7.38 -2.97 8.30
N ARG A 40 7.24 -4.30 8.28
CA ARG A 40 8.08 -5.17 7.44
C ARG A 40 7.85 -4.95 5.95
N LEU A 41 6.59 -4.74 5.53
CA LEU A 41 6.28 -4.42 4.14
C LEU A 41 6.92 -3.09 3.71
N PHE A 42 6.90 -2.06 4.57
CA PHE A 42 7.61 -0.81 4.30
C PHE A 42 9.13 -0.99 4.21
N ALA A 43 9.74 -1.72 5.15
CA ALA A 43 11.17 -2.01 5.10
C ALA A 43 11.57 -2.78 3.83
N GLN A 44 10.71 -3.71 3.37
CA GLN A 44 10.93 -4.44 2.13
C GLN A 44 10.89 -3.51 0.91
N LYS A 45 9.90 -2.61 0.82
CA LYS A 45 9.84 -1.58 -0.24
C LYS A 45 11.15 -0.76 -0.29
N ASP A 46 11.61 -0.25 0.85
CA ASP A 46 12.81 0.60 0.89
C ASP A 46 14.11 -0.18 0.59
N SER A 47 14.15 -1.48 0.90
CA SER A 47 15.28 -2.34 0.53
C SER A 47 15.43 -2.55 -0.99
N TYR A 48 14.36 -2.36 -1.77
CA TYR A 48 14.43 -2.33 -3.23
C TYR A 48 14.75 -0.92 -3.78
N ASP A 49 14.51 0.15 -3.01
CA ASP A 49 14.82 1.53 -3.43
C ASP A 49 16.33 1.81 -3.46
N VAL A 50 17.14 1.15 -2.62
CA VAL A 50 18.62 1.27 -2.70
C VAL A 50 19.22 0.71 -4.00
N ASP A 51 18.58 -0.29 -4.62
CA ASP A 51 18.97 -0.82 -5.94
C ASP A 51 18.50 0.11 -7.09
N SER A 52 17.30 0.70 -6.95
CA SER A 52 16.73 1.65 -7.91
C SER A 52 17.36 3.06 -7.87
N PHE A 53 17.99 3.45 -6.76
CA PHE A 53 18.63 4.76 -6.59
C PHE A 53 19.75 5.02 -7.62
N TRP A 54 20.41 3.98 -8.13
CA TRP A 54 21.40 4.10 -9.22
C TRP A 54 20.79 4.50 -10.57
N ARG A 55 19.48 4.35 -10.78
CA ARG A 55 18.80 4.58 -12.07
C ARG A 55 18.15 5.96 -12.20
N SER A 56 17.99 6.72 -11.10
CA SER A 56 17.11 7.91 -11.02
C SER A 56 17.72 9.25 -11.49
N HIS A 57 18.84 9.27 -12.22
CA HIS A 57 19.41 10.52 -12.74
C HIS A 57 18.87 10.97 -14.12
N ILE A 58 17.79 10.35 -14.64
CA ILE A 58 17.20 10.70 -15.94
C ILE A 58 15.69 10.98 -15.80
N PRO A 59 15.21 12.16 -16.23
CA PRO A 59 13.80 12.51 -16.18
C PRO A 59 13.04 12.03 -17.43
N VAL A 60 11.73 11.82 -17.23
CA VAL A 60 10.64 11.61 -18.21
C VAL A 60 10.16 10.15 -18.35
N ILE A 61 9.04 9.92 -17.67
CA ILE A 61 8.13 8.76 -17.73
C ILE A 61 7.70 8.50 -19.19
N PRO A 62 7.90 7.27 -19.69
CA PRO A 62 6.77 6.38 -19.96
C PRO A 62 7.07 4.97 -19.45
N TYR A 63 6.46 4.58 -18.34
CA TYR A 63 6.65 3.27 -17.72
C TYR A 63 6.07 2.17 -18.62
N HIS A 64 6.93 1.55 -19.44
CA HIS A 64 6.64 0.29 -20.10
C HIS A 64 6.89 -0.85 -19.12
N ILE A 65 5.87 -1.69 -18.96
CA ILE A 65 5.94 -2.98 -18.27
C ILE A 65 6.94 -3.85 -19.03
N ASP A 66 8.13 -4.03 -18.48
CA ASP A 66 9.03 -5.11 -18.86
C ASP A 66 9.78 -5.57 -17.62
N THR A 67 9.22 -6.58 -16.96
CA THR A 67 9.83 -7.69 -16.19
C THR A 67 10.88 -7.42 -15.08
N GLU A 68 11.40 -6.20 -14.93
CA GLU A 68 12.34 -5.76 -13.88
C GLU A 68 11.60 -4.99 -12.76
N ASN A 69 10.39 -4.48 -13.01
CA ASN A 69 9.52 -3.75 -12.05
C ASN A 69 8.64 -4.65 -11.18
N ASP A 70 8.72 -5.97 -11.37
CA ASP A 70 7.76 -6.92 -10.80
C ASP A 70 7.79 -7.02 -9.27
N ALA A 71 8.89 -6.64 -8.62
CA ALA A 71 9.04 -6.71 -7.16
C ALA A 71 8.64 -5.41 -6.45
N HIS A 72 8.97 -4.25 -7.03
CA HIS A 72 8.61 -2.93 -6.48
C HIS A 72 7.10 -2.73 -6.49
N ASP A 73 6.44 -3.08 -7.60
CA ASP A 73 4.98 -2.94 -7.72
C ASP A 73 4.23 -3.90 -6.77
N LYS A 74 4.80 -5.08 -6.48
CA LYS A 74 4.19 -6.07 -5.56
C LYS A 74 4.19 -5.59 -4.11
N SER A 75 5.29 -5.06 -3.59
CA SER A 75 5.35 -4.60 -2.20
C SER A 75 4.39 -3.43 -1.94
N LEU A 76 4.25 -2.50 -2.90
CA LEU A 76 3.31 -1.38 -2.75
C LEU A 76 1.85 -1.84 -2.83
N GLN A 77 1.53 -2.81 -3.70
CA GLN A 77 0.19 -3.42 -3.76
C GLN A 77 -0.17 -4.13 -2.44
N GLU A 78 0.76 -4.87 -1.85
CA GLU A 78 0.56 -5.56 -0.56
C GLU A 78 0.33 -4.56 0.58
N ILE A 79 1.07 -3.44 0.60
CA ILE A 79 0.87 -2.35 1.57
C ILE A 79 -0.55 -1.80 1.45
N TYR A 80 -0.99 -1.38 0.26
CA TYR A 80 -2.32 -0.81 0.09
C TYR A 80 -3.44 -1.83 0.35
N ALA A 81 -3.27 -3.09 -0.03
CA ALA A 81 -4.22 -4.15 0.28
C ALA A 81 -4.36 -4.37 1.80
N MET A 82 -3.26 -4.33 2.53
CA MET A 82 -3.25 -4.44 3.98
C MET A 82 -3.91 -3.22 4.65
N ILE A 83 -3.61 -2.01 4.18
CA ILE A 83 -4.24 -0.77 4.66
C ILE A 83 -5.74 -0.80 4.36
N TYR A 84 -6.17 -1.27 3.18
CA TYR A 84 -7.59 -1.41 2.86
C TYR A 84 -8.29 -2.39 3.81
N ARG A 85 -7.68 -3.54 4.10
CA ARG A 85 -8.26 -4.54 5.00
C ARG A 85 -8.36 -4.04 6.46
N LEU A 86 -7.38 -3.28 6.91
CA LEU A 86 -7.32 -2.76 8.28
C LEU A 86 -7.96 -1.36 8.41
N GLY A 87 -8.26 -0.71 7.30
CA GLY A 87 -8.68 0.67 7.23
C GLY A 87 -10.07 0.92 7.80
N THR A 88 -10.27 2.17 8.21
CA THR A 88 -11.62 2.70 8.48
C THR A 88 -12.50 2.67 7.23
N GLU A 89 -13.77 3.00 7.39
CA GLU A 89 -14.66 3.16 6.23
C GLU A 89 -14.13 4.24 5.26
N GLU A 90 -13.68 5.36 5.79
CA GLU A 90 -13.11 6.47 5.01
C GLU A 90 -11.84 6.02 4.27
N THR A 91 -10.96 5.29 4.95
CA THR A 91 -9.72 4.76 4.35
C THR A 91 -10.03 3.78 3.22
N ARG A 92 -11.00 2.87 3.43
CA ARG A 92 -11.43 1.91 2.40
C ARG A 92 -12.04 2.61 1.19
N GLN A 93 -12.90 3.60 1.42
CA GLN A 93 -13.48 4.41 0.35
C GLN A 93 -12.41 5.20 -0.40
N HIS A 94 -11.45 5.79 0.33
CA HIS A 94 -10.35 6.53 -0.28
C HIS A 94 -9.52 5.63 -1.17
N ILE A 95 -9.06 4.47 -0.68
CA ILE A 95 -8.28 3.50 -1.46
C ILE A 95 -9.09 2.95 -2.64
N ALA A 96 -10.39 2.67 -2.48
CA ALA A 96 -11.25 2.22 -3.57
C ALA A 96 -11.47 3.32 -4.64
N SER A 97 -11.37 4.59 -4.26
CA SER A 97 -11.48 5.74 -5.18
C SER A 97 -10.17 6.06 -5.89
N MET A 98 -9.03 5.65 -5.31
CA MET A 98 -7.78 5.64 -6.03
C MET A 98 -7.96 4.58 -7.11
N ASN A 99 -7.99 4.98 -8.39
CA ASN A 99 -7.93 4.07 -9.55
C ASN A 99 -6.55 3.38 -9.59
N LEU A 100 -6.21 2.68 -8.51
CA LEU A 100 -5.12 1.75 -8.46
C LEU A 100 -5.57 0.62 -9.40
N ASP A 101 -4.85 0.46 -10.52
CA ASP A 101 -5.02 -0.66 -11.44
C ASP A 101 -4.60 -1.96 -10.73
N PHE A 102 -5.33 -2.32 -9.67
CA PHE A 102 -5.24 -3.59 -9.00
C PHE A 102 -5.73 -4.63 -9.99
N VAL A 103 -4.80 -5.24 -10.70
CA VAL A 103 -5.06 -6.48 -11.42
C VAL A 103 -5.45 -7.52 -10.37
N ASP A 104 -6.77 -7.70 -10.25
CA ASP A 104 -7.44 -8.92 -9.81
C ASP A 104 -7.04 -9.47 -8.43
N LEU A 105 -7.26 -8.69 -7.36
CA LEU A 105 -7.42 -9.25 -6.02
C LEU A 105 -8.91 -9.46 -5.72
N GLY A 106 -9.48 -10.50 -6.34
CA GLY A 106 -10.62 -11.21 -5.77
C GLY A 106 -11.99 -10.98 -6.39
N ASN A 107 -12.11 -10.90 -7.72
CA ASN A 107 -13.42 -10.85 -8.37
C ASN A 107 -13.65 -11.95 -9.42
N GLU A 108 -13.63 -13.21 -8.98
CA GLU A 108 -14.14 -14.36 -9.75
C GLU A 108 -15.69 -14.46 -9.80
N HIS A 109 -16.44 -13.43 -9.38
CA HIS A 109 -17.91 -13.51 -9.42
C HIS A 109 -18.60 -12.29 -10.05
N ARG A 110 -18.31 -12.03 -11.34
CA ARG A 110 -19.36 -11.60 -12.31
C ARG A 110 -18.90 -11.62 -13.78
N ARG A 111 -18.66 -12.80 -14.33
CA ARG A 111 -18.99 -13.11 -15.73
C ARG A 111 -20.05 -14.21 -15.64
N LEU A 112 -21.34 -13.96 -15.82
CA LEU A 112 -22.02 -13.72 -17.08
C LEU A 112 -23.45 -13.26 -16.78
N ARG A 113 -23.85 -12.12 -17.33
CA ARG A 113 -25.20 -11.70 -17.77
C ARG A 113 -25.08 -10.21 -18.07
N SER A 114 -25.13 -9.82 -19.34
CA SER A 114 -26.37 -9.65 -20.11
C SER A 114 -26.09 -9.62 -21.62
N PRO A 115 -27.10 -9.66 -22.51
CA PRO A 115 -28.56 -9.74 -22.30
C PRO A 115 -29.13 -11.16 -22.45
#